data_AF-A0A7J4N826-F1
#
_entry.id   AF-A0A7J4N826-F1
#
_cell.length_a   1.000
_cell.length_b   1.000
_cell.length_c   1.000
_cell.angle_alpha   90.00
_cell.angle_beta   90.00
_cell.angle_gamma   90.00
#
_symmetry.space_group_name_H-M   'P 1'
#
loop_
_entity.id
_entity.type
_entity.pdbx_description
1 polymer ?
#
loop_
_entity_poly.entity_id
_entity_poly.type
_entity_poly.pdbx_seq_one_letter_code
_entity_poly.pdbx_strand_id
1 'polypeptide(L)'
;MDHEVPGDYVKQLQLAKQLEQKAREAARGRETAEGKIEEASALLLKVKEMNASSAETEKLLTLAQQSYSDKDYKEALSYAVKSVDASARARKERLLDMLREARSLLDRVADLGKAEAETEKVLKKAADSIDSGDLDEAYGLSKNAWDTAERNANRVLSDAFGLGQSSLLFAEKLELRVDKQRTALRNCREALESGDVGKSVELIRSLSGALRQMTLDRFVQRATKLETLLSLEKGFPLQLKEAHEKMAKGRELISHGKVEEAFGALDDAEDIFSRAFGKVAGQRISDLKKRAENVSRWKKVDLGDLEGDTRRLELDERYQEAVVLLDSARSKVRDAEKDVLLRYIAALQPRLKLAHLTNKDVSPALQKLDEARQALQGDDLNRAFALTEEARNIVEERLQGHDQVELELQNAQALRSRCADLGLGC
;
A
#
# COMPACT_ATOMS: atom_id res chain seq x y z
N MET A 1 127.05 -0.96 -12.45
CA MET A 1 126.52 -2.26 -12.89
C MET A 1 125.80 -2.85 -11.69
N ASP A 2 124.52 -3.17 -11.67
CA ASP A 2 123.42 -3.03 -12.61
C ASP A 2 122.14 -3.27 -11.79
N HIS A 3 121.02 -2.74 -12.29
CA HIS A 3 119.60 -3.11 -12.09
C HIS A 3 119.25 -4.14 -10.98
N GLU A 4 118.28 -3.92 -10.10
CA GLU A 4 116.84 -3.89 -10.39
C GLU A 4 116.06 -3.46 -9.11
N VAL A 5 115.27 -2.38 -9.13
CA VAL A 5 113.93 -2.38 -8.48
C VAL A 5 112.92 -1.43 -9.18
N PRO A 6 112.64 -1.51 -10.50
CA PRO A 6 111.43 -0.89 -11.06
C PRO A 6 110.15 -1.72 -10.77
N GLY A 7 110.29 -3.02 -10.46
CA GLY A 7 109.18 -3.97 -10.36
C GLY A 7 108.38 -3.93 -9.04
N ASP A 8 108.99 -3.49 -7.94
CA ASP A 8 108.35 -3.50 -6.61
C ASP A 8 107.48 -2.25 -6.38
N TYR A 9 107.90 -1.11 -6.93
CA TYR A 9 107.11 0.13 -6.93
C TYR A 9 105.83 -0.01 -7.78
N VAL A 10 105.91 -0.71 -8.91
CA VAL A 10 104.75 -0.99 -9.78
C VAL A 10 103.76 -1.95 -9.10
N LYS A 11 104.24 -2.97 -8.38
CA LYS A 11 103.39 -3.87 -7.57
C LYS A 11 102.72 -3.15 -6.41
N GLN A 12 103.43 -2.27 -5.71
CA GLN A 12 102.86 -1.44 -4.65
C GLN A 12 101.83 -0.43 -5.20
N LEU A 13 102.06 0.16 -6.37
CA LEU A 13 101.08 1.03 -7.05
C LEU A 13 99.83 0.27 -7.51
N GLN A 14 99.99 -0.96 -8.00
CA GLN A 14 98.85 -1.83 -8.35
C GLN A 14 98.07 -2.27 -7.10
N LEU A 15 98.75 -2.61 -6.01
CA LEU A 15 98.11 -2.96 -4.74
C LEU A 15 97.38 -1.74 -4.14
N ALA A 16 98.00 -0.56 -4.17
CA ALA A 16 97.38 0.69 -3.75
C ALA A 16 96.14 1.02 -4.59
N LYS A 17 96.18 0.86 -5.91
CA LYS A 17 95.00 1.00 -6.78
C LYS A 17 93.92 -0.02 -6.47
N GLN A 18 94.27 -1.28 -6.22
CA GLN A 18 93.29 -2.31 -5.83
C GLN A 18 92.66 -2.03 -4.46
N LEU A 19 93.44 -1.54 -3.50
CA LEU A 19 92.94 -1.14 -2.19
C LEU A 19 92.07 0.12 -2.28
N GLU A 20 92.46 1.10 -3.09
CA GLU A 20 91.66 2.29 -3.36
C GLU A 20 90.34 1.93 -4.04
N GLN A 21 90.35 1.00 -4.99
CA GLN A 21 89.14 0.53 -5.67
C GLN A 21 88.23 -0.26 -4.73
N LYS A 22 88.78 -1.16 -3.91
CA LYS A 22 88.01 -1.86 -2.86
C LYS A 22 87.45 -0.90 -1.81
N ALA A 23 88.21 0.13 -1.42
CA ALA A 23 87.75 1.14 -0.49
C ALA A 23 86.61 1.98 -1.07
N ARG A 24 86.68 2.35 -2.37
CA ARG A 24 85.60 3.05 -3.07
C ARG A 24 84.34 2.18 -3.21
N GLU A 25 84.49 0.90 -3.52
CA GLU A 25 83.37 -0.05 -3.60
C GLU A 25 82.71 -0.27 -2.24
N ALA A 26 83.52 -0.40 -1.17
CA ALA A 26 83.02 -0.50 0.20
C ALA A 26 82.31 0.79 0.66
N ALA A 27 82.84 1.97 0.31
CA ALA A 27 82.23 3.25 0.64
C ALA A 27 80.87 3.42 -0.07
N ARG A 28 80.77 3.06 -1.35
CA ARG A 28 79.50 3.06 -2.10
C ARG A 28 78.50 2.05 -1.55
N GLY A 29 78.96 0.84 -1.19
CA GLY A 29 78.13 -0.18 -0.56
C GLY A 29 77.58 0.27 0.79
N ARG A 30 78.38 0.99 1.57
CA ARG A 30 77.95 1.59 2.84
C ARG A 30 76.90 2.67 2.63
N GLU A 31 77.16 3.64 1.76
CA GLU A 31 76.23 4.77 1.49
C GLU A 31 74.88 4.26 0.96
N THR A 32 74.89 3.28 0.06
CA THR A 32 73.66 2.67 -0.47
C THR A 32 72.89 1.87 0.58
N ALA A 33 73.58 1.12 1.44
CA ALA A 33 72.95 0.42 2.55
C ALA A 33 72.35 1.39 3.57
N GLU A 34 73.07 2.45 3.93
CA GLU A 34 72.63 3.48 4.87
C GLU A 34 71.38 4.20 4.35
N GLY A 35 71.40 4.68 3.11
CA GLY A 35 70.23 5.33 2.51
C GLY A 35 69.01 4.40 2.43
N LYS A 36 69.21 3.10 2.19
CA LYS A 36 68.10 2.14 2.15
C LYS A 36 67.57 1.77 3.53
N ILE A 37 68.42 1.75 4.56
CA ILE A 37 68.01 1.60 5.97
C ILE A 37 67.21 2.82 6.43
N GLU A 38 67.61 4.03 6.04
CA GLU A 38 66.86 5.26 6.32
C GLU A 38 65.48 5.22 5.65
N GLU A 39 65.41 4.84 4.37
CA GLU A 39 64.14 4.67 3.66
C GLU A 39 63.24 3.61 4.32
N ALA A 40 63.79 2.44 4.65
CA ALA A 40 63.06 1.39 5.36
C ALA A 40 62.55 1.86 6.74
N SER A 41 63.34 2.65 7.46
CA SER A 41 62.96 3.26 8.74
C SER A 41 61.81 4.25 8.57
N ALA A 42 61.86 5.10 7.54
CA ALA A 42 60.80 6.06 7.24
C ALA A 42 59.49 5.35 6.82
N LEU A 43 59.58 4.29 6.02
CA LEU A 43 58.42 3.49 5.63
C LEU A 43 57.81 2.71 6.80
N LEU A 44 58.62 2.22 7.73
CA LEU A 44 58.13 1.57 8.95
C LEU A 44 57.29 2.52 9.80
N LEU A 45 57.66 3.80 9.89
CA LEU A 45 56.83 4.81 10.58
C LEU A 45 55.47 4.95 9.90
N LYS A 46 55.41 4.98 8.57
CA LYS A 46 54.14 5.02 7.81
C LYS A 46 53.30 3.75 8.00
N VAL A 47 53.93 2.57 8.01
CA VAL A 47 53.24 1.29 8.30
C VAL A 47 52.55 1.38 9.67
N LYS A 48 53.24 1.92 10.68
CA LYS A 48 52.69 2.11 12.03
C LYS A 48 51.58 3.16 12.07
N GLU A 49 51.76 4.29 11.39
CA GLU A 49 50.73 5.34 11.30
C GLU A 49 49.41 4.81 10.70
N MET A 50 49.51 3.92 9.71
CA MET A 50 48.37 3.26 9.08
C MET A 50 47.78 2.10 9.91
N ASN A 51 48.37 1.78 11.07
CA ASN A 51 48.09 0.58 11.86
C ASN A 51 48.17 -0.72 11.03
N ALA A 52 49.09 -0.78 10.07
CA ALA A 52 49.37 -1.98 9.29
C ALA A 52 50.33 -2.93 10.04
N SER A 53 50.36 -4.21 9.65
CA SER A 53 51.25 -5.20 10.26
C SER A 53 52.72 -4.82 10.10
N SER A 54 53.40 -4.45 11.20
CA SER A 54 54.80 -4.01 11.19
C SER A 54 55.80 -5.12 11.52
N ALA A 55 55.36 -6.29 11.97
CA ALA A 55 56.23 -7.30 12.57
C ALA A 55 57.31 -7.85 11.62
N GLU A 56 57.00 -8.06 10.34
CA GLU A 56 57.98 -8.51 9.34
C GLU A 56 58.96 -7.38 8.99
N THR A 57 58.45 -6.17 8.76
CA THR A 57 59.26 -4.97 8.48
C THR A 57 60.26 -4.68 9.60
N GLU A 58 59.81 -4.73 10.86
CA GLU A 58 60.64 -4.47 12.04
C GLU A 58 61.77 -5.48 12.15
N LYS A 59 61.48 -6.78 12.02
CA LYS A 59 62.48 -7.84 12.06
C LYS A 59 63.54 -7.64 10.99
N LEU A 60 63.13 -7.37 9.75
CA LEU A 60 64.05 -7.15 8.62
C LEU A 60 64.89 -5.88 8.81
N LEU A 61 64.31 -4.81 9.37
CA LEU A 61 65.04 -3.58 9.66
C LEU A 61 66.08 -3.79 10.77
N THR A 62 65.74 -4.54 11.82
CA THR A 62 66.69 -4.90 12.89
C THR A 62 67.85 -5.72 12.34
N LEU A 63 67.59 -6.72 11.48
CA LEU A 63 68.63 -7.50 10.81
C LEU A 63 69.51 -6.61 9.92
N ALA A 64 68.92 -5.66 9.19
CA ALA A 64 69.67 -4.71 8.37
C ALA A 64 70.61 -3.83 9.20
N GLN A 65 70.13 -3.31 10.35
CA GLN A 65 70.93 -2.51 11.28
C GLN A 65 72.06 -3.34 11.92
N GLN A 66 71.79 -4.59 12.29
CA GLN A 66 72.80 -5.52 12.83
C GLN A 66 73.91 -5.80 11.81
N SER A 67 73.56 -6.21 10.59
CA SER A 67 74.53 -6.42 9.51
C SER A 67 75.31 -5.15 9.16
N TYR A 68 74.68 -3.97 9.25
CA TYR A 68 75.37 -2.68 9.03
C TYR A 68 76.41 -2.40 10.13
N SER A 69 76.10 -2.68 11.40
CA SER A 69 77.07 -2.59 12.51
C SER A 69 78.22 -3.58 12.38
N ASP A 70 77.98 -4.77 11.83
CA ASP A 70 78.99 -5.79 11.56
C ASP A 70 79.84 -5.50 10.31
N LYS A 71 79.56 -4.38 9.63
CA LYS A 71 80.19 -3.92 8.38
C LYS A 71 79.94 -4.86 7.19
N ASP A 72 78.94 -5.74 7.26
CA ASP A 72 78.43 -6.47 6.11
C ASP A 72 77.39 -5.63 5.36
N TYR A 73 77.89 -4.67 4.58
CA TYR A 73 77.04 -3.72 3.85
C TYR A 73 76.20 -4.39 2.76
N LYS A 74 76.62 -5.55 2.23
CA LYS A 74 75.84 -6.27 1.21
C LYS A 74 74.63 -6.94 1.84
N GLU A 75 74.82 -7.58 2.99
CA GLU A 75 73.72 -8.21 3.71
C GLU A 75 72.77 -7.17 4.31
N ALA A 76 73.32 -6.07 4.86
CA ALA A 76 72.55 -4.93 5.34
C ALA A 76 71.63 -4.34 4.25
N LEU A 77 72.17 -4.13 3.04
CA LEU A 77 71.39 -3.67 1.89
C LEU A 77 70.30 -4.68 1.51
N SER A 78 70.59 -5.98 1.53
CA SER A 78 69.61 -7.03 1.22
C SER A 78 68.44 -7.02 2.21
N TYR A 79 68.71 -6.96 3.51
CA TYR A 79 67.66 -6.87 4.53
C TYR A 79 66.89 -5.56 4.46
N ALA A 80 67.56 -4.44 4.17
CA ALA A 80 66.91 -3.14 3.99
C ALA A 80 65.94 -3.14 2.80
N VAL A 81 66.33 -3.69 1.64
CA VAL A 81 65.43 -3.84 0.48
C VAL A 81 64.24 -4.73 0.82
N LYS A 82 64.46 -5.89 1.47
CA LYS A 82 63.36 -6.76 1.92
C LYS A 82 62.42 -6.04 2.89
N SER A 83 62.95 -5.19 3.77
CA SER A 83 62.16 -4.38 4.71
C SER A 83 61.29 -3.34 4.00
N VAL A 84 61.83 -2.68 2.96
CA VAL A 84 61.06 -1.77 2.07
C VAL A 84 59.92 -2.53 1.39
N ASP A 85 60.19 -3.69 0.79
CA ASP A 85 59.18 -4.51 0.10
C ASP A 85 58.10 -5.04 1.07
N ALA A 86 58.51 -5.46 2.27
CA ALA A 86 57.58 -5.86 3.32
C ALA A 86 56.68 -4.69 3.76
N SER A 87 57.24 -3.48 3.89
CA SER A 87 56.47 -2.27 4.22
C SER A 87 55.43 -1.94 3.16
N ALA A 88 55.81 -1.99 1.87
CA ALA A 88 54.89 -1.73 0.78
C ALA A 88 53.73 -2.74 0.74
N ARG A 89 54.03 -4.04 0.94
CA ARG A 89 53.02 -5.10 1.04
C ARG A 89 52.06 -4.87 2.21
N ALA A 90 52.57 -4.63 3.41
CA ALA A 90 51.75 -4.42 4.60
C ALA A 90 50.82 -3.20 4.45
N ARG A 91 51.32 -2.10 3.89
CA ARG A 91 50.52 -0.91 3.60
C ARG A 91 49.43 -1.20 2.57
N LYS A 92 49.76 -1.87 1.47
CA LYS A 92 48.79 -2.25 0.43
C LYS A 92 47.68 -3.12 0.99
N GLU A 93 48.02 -4.13 1.79
CA GLU A 93 47.05 -5.03 2.43
C GLU A 93 46.10 -4.25 3.35
N ARG A 94 46.63 -3.36 4.20
CA ARG A 94 45.80 -2.52 5.08
C ARG A 94 44.83 -1.62 4.31
N LEU A 95 45.27 -1.02 3.20
CA LEU A 95 44.40 -0.19 2.37
C LEU A 95 43.26 -1.00 1.74
N LEU A 96 43.56 -2.21 1.25
CA LEU A 96 42.54 -3.13 0.74
C LEU A 96 41.54 -3.53 1.83
N ASP A 97 42.01 -3.76 3.06
CA ASP A 97 41.14 -4.06 4.19
C ASP A 97 40.23 -2.87 4.55
N MET A 98 40.74 -1.63 4.55
CA MET A 98 39.92 -0.43 4.75
C MET A 98 38.80 -0.33 3.72
N LEU A 99 39.09 -0.57 2.44
CA LEU A 99 38.07 -0.56 1.39
C LEU A 99 37.07 -1.71 1.57
N ARG A 100 37.51 -2.89 2.02
CA ARG A 100 36.63 -4.03 2.31
C ARG A 100 35.70 -3.71 3.48
N GLU A 101 36.20 -3.11 4.55
CA GLU A 101 35.40 -2.65 5.70
C GLU A 101 34.34 -1.63 5.27
N ALA A 102 34.74 -0.63 4.47
CA ALA A 102 33.82 0.38 3.95
C ALA A 102 32.71 -0.23 3.05
N ARG A 103 33.08 -1.18 2.18
CA ARG A 103 32.09 -1.94 1.38
C ARG A 103 31.17 -2.78 2.24
N SER A 104 31.71 -3.50 3.22
CA SER A 104 30.90 -4.30 4.15
C SER A 104 29.89 -3.45 4.93
N LEU A 105 30.24 -2.22 5.29
CA LEU A 105 29.32 -1.28 5.91
C LEU A 105 28.14 -0.94 4.99
N LEU A 106 28.41 -0.66 3.72
CA LEU A 106 27.38 -0.38 2.72
C LEU A 106 26.52 -1.60 2.42
N ASP A 107 27.12 -2.79 2.35
CA ASP A 107 26.40 -4.05 2.13
C ASP A 107 25.40 -4.34 3.25
N ARG A 108 25.75 -4.00 4.51
CA ARG A 108 24.83 -4.16 5.65
C ARG A 108 23.57 -3.33 5.52
N VAL A 109 23.66 -2.13 4.94
CA VAL A 109 22.51 -1.22 4.78
C VAL A 109 21.81 -1.37 3.43
N ALA A 110 22.36 -2.16 2.50
CA ALA A 110 21.86 -2.29 1.13
C ALA A 110 20.40 -2.78 1.04
N ASP A 111 19.98 -3.63 1.98
CA ASP A 111 18.60 -4.12 2.08
C ASP A 111 17.59 -3.01 2.42
N LEU A 112 18.03 -1.92 3.06
CA LEU A 112 17.18 -0.79 3.44
C LEU A 112 17.13 0.30 2.37
N GLY A 113 18.17 0.40 1.54
CA GLY A 113 18.28 1.43 0.52
C GLY A 113 19.54 1.28 -0.33
N LYS A 114 19.54 1.93 -1.49
CA LYS A 114 20.67 1.87 -2.42
C LYS A 114 21.76 2.85 -1.97
N ALA A 115 23.02 2.40 -2.07
CA ALA A 115 24.16 3.28 -1.95
C ALA A 115 24.17 4.34 -3.07
N GLU A 116 24.68 5.54 -2.77
CA GLU A 116 24.87 6.58 -3.77
C GLU A 116 25.92 6.17 -4.82
N ALA A 117 25.66 6.53 -6.07
CA ALA A 117 26.60 6.31 -7.16
C ALA A 117 27.94 7.03 -6.93
N GLU A 118 27.93 8.17 -6.23
CA GLU A 118 29.16 8.90 -5.88
C GLU A 118 30.00 8.13 -4.85
N THR A 119 29.40 7.44 -3.89
CA THR A 119 30.14 6.59 -2.94
C THR A 119 30.92 5.49 -3.67
N GLU A 120 30.31 4.83 -4.65
CA GLU A 120 31.01 3.82 -5.45
C GLU A 120 32.12 4.39 -6.33
N LYS A 121 31.95 5.62 -6.85
CA LYS A 121 33.04 6.29 -7.57
C LYS A 121 34.23 6.56 -6.66
N VAL A 122 34.00 7.00 -5.42
CA VAL A 122 35.07 7.28 -4.46
C VAL A 122 35.78 5.98 -4.06
N LEU A 123 35.04 4.91 -3.75
CA LEU A 123 35.61 3.60 -3.45
C LEU A 123 36.43 3.03 -4.62
N LYS A 124 35.96 3.23 -5.86
CA LYS A 124 36.69 2.81 -7.06
C LYS A 124 37.98 3.62 -7.26
N LYS A 125 37.93 4.95 -7.12
CA LYS A 125 39.13 5.80 -7.22
C LYS A 125 40.21 5.42 -6.20
N ALA A 126 39.81 5.10 -4.97
CA ALA A 126 40.74 4.61 -3.96
C ALA A 126 41.37 3.26 -4.36
N ALA A 127 40.57 2.33 -4.89
CA ALA A 127 41.08 1.04 -5.40
C ALA A 127 42.06 1.23 -6.57
N ASP A 128 41.73 2.09 -7.55
CA ASP A 128 42.59 2.36 -8.70
C ASP A 128 43.95 2.97 -8.27
N SER A 129 43.96 3.80 -7.22
CA SER A 129 45.18 4.38 -6.64
C SER A 129 46.03 3.35 -5.86
N ILE A 130 45.39 2.38 -5.20
CA ILE A 130 46.10 1.24 -4.59
C ILE A 130 46.79 0.38 -5.67
N ASP A 131 46.15 0.21 -6.82
CA ASP A 131 46.68 -0.58 -7.93
C ASP A 131 47.77 0.14 -8.74
N SER A 132 47.74 1.47 -8.80
CA SER A 132 48.80 2.28 -9.40
C SER A 132 50.10 2.28 -8.58
N GLY A 133 50.03 1.92 -7.30
CA GLY A 133 51.17 1.80 -6.40
C GLY A 133 51.54 3.08 -5.64
N ASP A 134 50.78 4.17 -5.80
CA ASP A 134 50.93 5.37 -4.96
C ASP A 134 50.21 5.17 -3.62
N LEU A 135 50.92 4.52 -2.68
CA LEU A 135 50.35 4.15 -1.39
C LEU A 135 50.10 5.35 -0.45
N ASP A 136 50.72 6.50 -0.71
CA ASP A 136 50.50 7.72 0.08
C ASP A 136 49.20 8.42 -0.36
N GLU A 137 49.00 8.58 -1.68
CA GLU A 137 47.73 9.08 -2.23
C GLU A 137 46.57 8.13 -1.93
N ALA A 138 46.81 6.82 -2.10
CA ALA A 138 45.81 5.78 -1.86
C ALA A 138 45.32 5.76 -0.41
N TYR A 139 46.16 6.12 0.57
CA TYR A 139 45.74 6.22 1.97
C TYR A 139 44.75 7.38 2.19
N GLY A 140 45.04 8.55 1.63
CA GLY A 140 44.12 9.69 1.68
C GLY A 140 42.78 9.37 1.01
N LEU A 141 42.82 8.73 -0.16
CA LEU A 141 41.62 8.32 -0.89
C LEU A 141 40.83 7.23 -0.16
N SER A 142 41.50 6.25 0.48
CA SER A 142 40.85 5.17 1.24
C SER A 142 40.17 5.69 2.50
N LYS A 143 40.79 6.65 3.21
CA LYS A 143 40.15 7.32 4.35
C LYS A 143 38.91 8.11 3.92
N ASN A 144 39.02 8.89 2.85
CA ASN A 144 37.89 9.62 2.28
C ASN A 144 36.76 8.66 1.84
N ALA A 145 37.12 7.51 1.26
CA ALA A 145 36.16 6.49 0.87
C ALA A 145 35.41 5.90 2.07
N TRP A 146 36.11 5.61 3.17
CA TRP A 146 35.51 5.14 4.41
C TRP A 146 34.55 6.20 5.01
N ASP A 147 35.00 7.45 5.13
CA ASP A 147 34.16 8.55 5.64
C ASP A 147 32.90 8.75 4.79
N THR A 148 33.04 8.65 3.46
CA THR A 148 31.91 8.76 2.51
C THR A 148 30.96 7.58 2.65
N ALA A 149 31.47 6.36 2.81
CA ALA A 149 30.68 5.16 3.02
C ALA A 149 29.89 5.22 4.33
N GLU A 150 30.52 5.66 5.42
CA GLU A 150 29.89 5.85 6.72
C GLU A 150 28.75 6.88 6.66
N ARG A 151 28.98 8.05 6.06
CA ARG A 151 27.94 9.08 5.88
C ARG A 151 26.76 8.56 5.07
N ASN A 152 27.02 7.84 3.97
CA ASN A 152 25.97 7.26 3.16
C ASN A 152 25.19 6.19 3.93
N ALA A 153 25.87 5.31 4.66
CA ALA A 153 25.21 4.29 5.49
C ALA A 153 24.30 4.91 6.57
N ASN A 154 24.78 5.95 7.27
CA ASN A 154 23.98 6.69 8.26
C ASN A 154 22.78 7.39 7.64
N ARG A 155 22.93 7.92 6.41
CA ARG A 155 21.81 8.51 5.68
C ARG A 155 20.77 7.47 5.29
N VAL A 156 21.19 6.33 4.73
CA VAL A 156 20.27 5.22 4.38
C VAL A 156 19.50 4.75 5.61
N LEU A 157 20.18 4.61 6.75
CA LEU A 157 19.54 4.26 8.02
C LEU A 157 18.51 5.32 8.46
N SER A 158 18.86 6.60 8.36
CA SER A 158 17.98 7.72 8.74
C SER A 158 16.74 7.79 7.85
N ASP A 159 16.92 7.63 6.54
CA ASP A 159 15.82 7.61 5.57
C ASP A 159 14.88 6.42 5.83
N ALA A 160 15.45 5.23 6.05
CA ALA A 160 14.69 4.02 6.35
C ALA A 160 13.94 4.13 7.69
N PHE A 161 14.56 4.73 8.71
CA PHE A 161 13.89 5.04 9.97
C PHE A 161 12.73 6.03 9.77
N GLY A 162 12.95 7.09 8.98
CA GLY A 162 11.91 8.06 8.62
C GLY A 162 10.72 7.42 7.89
N LEU A 163 10.98 6.49 6.96
CA LEU A 163 9.95 5.68 6.31
C LEU A 163 9.19 4.78 7.30
N GLY A 164 9.89 4.24 8.30
CA GLY A 164 9.26 3.51 9.40
C GLY A 164 8.32 4.40 10.23
N GLN A 165 8.71 5.66 10.48
CA GLN A 165 7.87 6.63 11.19
C GLN A 165 6.61 7.00 10.38
N SER A 166 6.76 7.30 9.09
CA SER A 166 5.61 7.62 8.24
C SER A 166 4.65 6.44 8.12
N SER A 167 5.19 5.22 7.97
CA SER A 167 4.39 3.99 7.93
C SER A 167 3.62 3.74 9.24
N LEU A 168 4.22 4.08 10.38
CA LEU A 168 3.55 4.00 11.68
C LEU A 168 2.38 4.98 11.76
N LEU A 169 2.59 6.25 11.37
CA LEU A 169 1.53 7.26 11.34
C LEU A 169 0.40 6.86 10.39
N PHE A 170 0.73 6.29 9.24
CA PHE A 170 -0.25 5.78 8.30
C PHE A 170 -1.07 4.62 8.91
N ALA A 171 -0.42 3.68 9.59
CA ALA A 171 -1.11 2.60 10.29
C ALA A 171 -2.03 3.13 11.40
N GLU A 172 -1.63 4.17 12.13
CA GLU A 172 -2.49 4.87 13.11
C GLU A 172 -3.70 5.54 12.45
N LYS A 173 -3.51 6.17 11.29
CA LYS A 173 -4.61 6.76 10.50
C LYS A 173 -5.62 5.70 10.04
N LEU A 174 -5.17 4.47 9.81
CA LEU A 174 -6.04 3.32 9.52
C LEU A 174 -6.69 2.70 10.77
N GLU A 175 -6.53 3.35 11.92
CA GLU A 175 -7.05 2.97 13.24
C GLU A 175 -6.51 1.61 13.74
N LEU A 176 -5.30 1.24 13.30
CA LEU A 176 -4.64 0.02 13.75
C LEU A 176 -4.02 0.22 15.15
N ARG A 177 -4.06 -0.84 15.96
CA ARG A 177 -3.38 -0.86 17.26
C ARG A 177 -1.88 -1.07 17.07
N VAL A 178 -1.10 -0.02 17.30
CA VAL A 178 0.34 0.01 16.99
C VAL A 178 1.25 0.15 18.22
N ASP A 179 0.78 -0.15 19.43
CA ASP A 179 1.55 0.04 20.67
C ASP A 179 2.91 -0.68 20.63
N LYS A 180 2.94 -1.91 20.10
CA LYS A 180 4.17 -2.69 19.95
C LYS A 180 5.13 -2.05 18.95
N GLN A 181 4.62 -1.53 17.83
CA GLN A 181 5.40 -0.89 16.79
C GLN A 181 5.96 0.46 17.26
N ARG A 182 5.22 1.18 18.10
CA ARG A 182 5.72 2.41 18.75
C ARG A 182 6.90 2.13 19.67
N THR A 183 6.84 1.04 20.45
CA THR A 183 8.00 0.58 21.25
C THR A 183 9.15 0.13 20.36
N ALA A 184 8.88 -0.64 19.30
CA ALA A 184 9.92 -1.06 18.36
C ALA A 184 10.61 0.12 17.66
N LEU A 185 9.86 1.17 17.30
CA LEU A 185 10.42 2.41 16.75
C LEU A 185 11.34 3.12 17.75
N ARG A 186 10.99 3.12 19.05
CA ARG A 186 11.88 3.65 20.10
C ARG A 186 13.19 2.85 20.17
N ASN A 187 13.10 1.52 20.15
CA ASN A 187 14.27 0.65 20.14
C ASN A 187 15.15 0.87 18.91
N CYS A 188 14.54 1.13 17.74
CA CYS A 188 15.29 1.51 16.52
C CYS A 188 16.07 2.81 16.75
N ARG A 189 15.44 3.81 17.37
CA ARG A 189 16.11 5.08 17.69
C ARG A 189 17.30 4.88 18.63
N GLU A 190 17.11 4.12 19.71
CA GLU A 190 18.19 3.81 20.66
C GLU A 190 19.36 3.08 19.97
N ALA A 191 19.08 2.16 19.04
CA ALA A 191 20.11 1.48 18.25
C ALA A 191 20.87 2.45 17.32
N LEU A 192 20.17 3.37 16.65
CA LEU A 192 20.78 4.39 15.81
C LEU A 192 21.68 5.35 16.64
N GLU A 193 21.21 5.77 17.81
CA GLU A 193 21.97 6.62 18.73
C GLU A 193 23.23 5.90 19.27
N SER A 194 23.19 4.57 19.39
CA SER A 194 24.35 3.77 19.81
C SER A 194 25.40 3.55 18.70
N GLY A 195 25.09 3.88 17.44
CA GLY A 195 25.98 3.69 16.29
C GLY A 195 26.13 2.22 15.84
N ASP A 196 25.37 1.28 16.42
CA ASP A 196 25.36 -0.11 15.99
C ASP A 196 24.54 -0.27 14.70
N VAL A 197 25.22 -0.19 13.56
CA VAL A 197 24.62 -0.33 12.24
C VAL A 197 23.93 -1.69 12.07
N GLY A 198 24.52 -2.78 12.57
CA GLY A 198 23.95 -4.12 12.40
C GLY A 198 22.60 -4.24 13.11
N LYS A 199 22.57 -3.88 14.39
CA LYS A 199 21.33 -3.89 15.18
C LYS A 199 20.29 -2.91 14.65
N SER A 200 20.72 -1.74 14.19
CA SER A 200 19.82 -0.74 13.60
C SER A 200 19.12 -1.29 12.35
N VAL A 201 19.85 -1.96 11.46
CA VAL A 201 19.28 -2.57 10.26
C VAL A 201 18.23 -3.63 10.61
N GLU A 202 18.56 -4.53 11.52
CA GLU A 202 17.65 -5.61 11.94
C GLU A 202 16.35 -5.08 12.54
N LEU A 203 16.45 -4.09 13.43
CA LEU A 203 15.29 -3.49 14.09
C LEU A 203 14.41 -2.73 13.09
N ILE A 204 15.00 -1.92 12.21
CA ILE A 204 14.25 -1.19 11.16
C ILE A 204 13.56 -2.17 10.22
N ARG A 205 14.25 -3.22 9.78
CA ARG A 205 13.66 -4.25 8.91
C ARG A 205 12.49 -4.96 9.56
N SER A 206 12.63 -5.33 10.83
CA SER A 206 11.57 -5.97 11.61
C SER A 206 10.35 -5.07 11.76
N LEU A 207 10.56 -3.80 12.12
CA LEU A 207 9.49 -2.80 12.24
C LEU A 207 8.77 -2.59 10.91
N SER A 208 9.51 -2.33 9.84
CA SER A 208 8.96 -2.10 8.50
C SER A 208 8.18 -3.31 7.98
N GLY A 209 8.70 -4.53 8.20
CA GLY A 209 8.00 -5.77 7.87
C GLY A 209 6.69 -5.92 8.63
N ALA A 210 6.70 -5.66 9.95
CA ALA A 210 5.50 -5.74 10.77
C ALA A 210 4.44 -4.71 10.36
N LEU A 211 4.83 -3.45 10.14
CA LEU A 211 3.93 -2.38 9.69
C LEU A 211 3.33 -2.68 8.32
N ARG A 212 4.14 -3.20 7.39
CA ARG A 212 3.67 -3.62 6.07
C ARG A 212 2.62 -4.72 6.18
N GLN A 213 2.89 -5.77 6.97
CA GLN A 213 1.96 -6.87 7.14
C GLN A 213 0.63 -6.40 7.73
N MET A 214 0.66 -5.60 8.80
CA MET A 214 -0.55 -5.06 9.43
C MET A 214 -1.39 -4.24 8.45
N THR A 215 -0.72 -3.41 7.65
CA THR A 215 -1.39 -2.57 6.66
C THR A 215 -1.99 -3.40 5.51
N LEU A 216 -1.29 -4.44 5.06
CA LEU A 216 -1.80 -5.37 4.05
C LEU A 216 -3.02 -6.14 4.56
N ASP A 217 -2.96 -6.67 5.78
CA ASP A 217 -4.08 -7.39 6.39
C ASP A 217 -5.31 -6.47 6.49
N ARG A 218 -5.12 -5.20 6.87
CA ARG A 218 -6.19 -4.19 6.92
C ARG A 218 -6.79 -3.92 5.55
N PHE A 219 -5.95 -3.82 4.51
CA PHE A 219 -6.42 -3.63 3.14
C PHE A 219 -7.27 -4.82 2.68
N VAL A 220 -6.79 -6.05 2.90
CA VAL A 220 -7.52 -7.27 2.56
C VAL A 220 -8.86 -7.33 3.28
N GLN A 221 -8.89 -7.01 4.58
CA GLN A 221 -10.13 -6.96 5.36
C GLN A 221 -11.14 -5.97 4.75
N ARG A 222 -10.74 -4.71 4.50
CA ARG A 222 -11.65 -3.72 3.90
C ARG A 222 -12.08 -4.12 2.49
N ALA A 223 -11.17 -4.63 1.67
CA ALA A 223 -11.47 -5.10 0.33
C ALA A 223 -12.51 -6.24 0.35
N THR A 224 -12.35 -7.23 1.24
CA THR A 224 -13.34 -8.32 1.37
C THR A 224 -14.71 -7.81 1.84
N LYS A 225 -14.75 -6.84 2.78
CA LYS A 225 -15.99 -6.20 3.20
C LYS A 225 -16.65 -5.44 2.04
N LEU A 226 -15.89 -4.69 1.26
CA LEU A 226 -16.43 -4.01 0.08
C LEU A 226 -16.95 -5.04 -0.94
N GLU A 227 -16.26 -6.15 -1.16
CA GLU A 227 -16.70 -7.22 -2.06
C GLU A 227 -18.08 -7.80 -1.68
N THR A 228 -18.34 -7.99 -0.38
CA THR A 228 -19.66 -8.43 0.08
C THR A 228 -20.72 -7.37 -0.13
N LEU A 229 -20.39 -6.08 0.02
CA LEU A 229 -21.28 -4.97 -0.30
C LEU A 229 -21.59 -4.89 -1.79
N LEU A 230 -20.59 -4.98 -2.66
CA LEU A 230 -20.79 -4.94 -4.11
C LEU A 230 -21.67 -6.10 -4.59
N SER A 231 -21.61 -7.26 -3.92
CA SER A 231 -22.47 -8.41 -4.23
C SER A 231 -23.97 -8.15 -4.03
N LEU A 232 -24.35 -7.09 -3.30
CA LEU A 232 -25.75 -6.68 -3.13
C LEU A 232 -26.44 -6.33 -4.44
N GLU A 233 -25.68 -6.00 -5.50
CA GLU A 233 -26.24 -5.69 -6.82
C GLU A 233 -27.15 -6.80 -7.38
N LYS A 234 -26.93 -8.07 -6.94
CA LYS A 234 -27.71 -9.24 -7.34
C LYS A 234 -29.17 -9.19 -6.87
N GLY A 235 -29.45 -8.57 -5.73
CA GLY A 235 -30.80 -8.42 -5.18
C GLY A 235 -31.31 -6.97 -5.21
N PHE A 236 -30.40 -6.02 -5.39
CA PHE A 236 -30.66 -4.59 -5.32
C PHE A 236 -29.94 -3.93 -6.50
N PRO A 237 -30.62 -3.60 -7.61
CA PRO A 237 -29.97 -3.26 -8.88
C PRO A 237 -29.22 -1.92 -8.79
N LEU A 238 -27.93 -1.98 -8.45
CA LEU A 238 -27.02 -0.86 -8.29
C LEU A 238 -26.15 -0.69 -9.54
N GLN A 239 -25.68 0.53 -9.81
CA GLN A 239 -24.72 0.80 -10.88
C GLN A 239 -23.31 0.83 -10.27
N LEU A 240 -22.61 -0.31 -10.26
CA LEU A 240 -21.35 -0.48 -9.51
C LEU A 240 -20.11 -0.72 -10.38
N LYS A 241 -20.20 -0.53 -11.71
CA LYS A 241 -19.06 -0.74 -12.63
C LYS A 241 -17.81 0.05 -12.21
N GLU A 242 -17.97 1.35 -11.95
CA GLU A 242 -16.85 2.20 -11.52
C GLU A 242 -16.27 1.78 -10.16
N ALA A 243 -17.11 1.32 -9.22
CA ALA A 243 -16.65 0.82 -7.93
C ALA A 243 -15.81 -0.46 -8.08
N HIS A 244 -16.20 -1.39 -8.97
CA HIS A 244 -15.40 -2.57 -9.29
C HIS A 244 -14.06 -2.21 -9.92
N GLU A 245 -14.03 -1.25 -10.85
CA GLU A 245 -12.78 -0.78 -11.48
C GLU A 245 -11.83 -0.15 -10.46
N LYS A 246 -12.35 0.67 -9.54
CA LYS A 246 -11.57 1.28 -8.46
C LYS A 246 -11.02 0.23 -7.49
N MET A 247 -11.83 -0.75 -7.11
CA MET A 247 -11.40 -1.87 -6.28
C MET A 247 -10.30 -2.69 -6.95
N ALA A 248 -10.44 -2.99 -8.25
CA ALA A 248 -9.41 -3.70 -9.02
C ALA A 248 -8.11 -2.90 -9.09
N LYS A 249 -8.19 -1.59 -9.34
CA LYS A 249 -7.04 -0.68 -9.31
C LYS A 249 -6.37 -0.66 -7.93
N GLY A 250 -7.14 -0.64 -6.84
CA GLY A 250 -6.58 -0.74 -5.48
C GLY A 250 -5.78 -2.02 -5.28
N ARG A 251 -6.28 -3.16 -5.75
CA ARG A 251 -5.56 -4.45 -5.70
C ARG A 251 -4.29 -4.46 -6.55
N GLU A 252 -4.28 -3.75 -7.68
CA GLU A 252 -3.07 -3.59 -8.50
C GLU A 252 -2.04 -2.68 -7.80
N LEU A 253 -2.49 -1.56 -7.21
CA LEU A 253 -1.60 -0.64 -6.51
C LEU A 253 -0.93 -1.31 -5.31
N ILE A 254 -1.66 -2.15 -4.58
CA ILE A 254 -1.07 -2.87 -3.43
C ILE A 254 -0.02 -3.89 -3.87
N SER A 255 -0.20 -4.56 -5.02
CA SER A 255 0.83 -5.48 -5.55
C SER A 255 2.11 -4.75 -5.99
N HIS A 256 1.99 -3.48 -6.38
CA HIS A 256 3.14 -2.61 -6.71
C HIS A 256 3.73 -1.88 -5.49
N GLY A 257 3.21 -2.13 -4.27
CA GLY A 257 3.69 -1.50 -3.04
C GLY A 257 3.26 -0.05 -2.85
N LYS A 258 2.32 0.46 -3.66
CA LYS A 258 1.75 1.80 -3.54
C LYS A 258 0.59 1.79 -2.56
N VAL A 259 0.91 1.62 -1.28
CA VAL A 259 -0.06 1.34 -0.22
C VAL A 259 -1.08 2.47 -0.05
N GLU A 260 -0.64 3.73 0.06
CA GLU A 260 -1.56 4.85 0.30
C GLU A 260 -2.51 5.07 -0.88
N GLU A 261 -2.00 5.01 -2.11
CA GLU A 261 -2.82 5.11 -3.33
C GLU A 261 -3.84 3.96 -3.41
N ALA A 262 -3.46 2.76 -2.96
CA ALA A 262 -4.36 1.61 -2.92
C ALA A 262 -5.54 1.83 -1.96
N PHE A 263 -5.28 2.36 -0.77
CA PHE A 263 -6.34 2.74 0.18
C PHE A 263 -7.22 3.86 -0.37
N GLY A 264 -6.64 4.88 -1.02
CA GLY A 264 -7.44 5.92 -1.68
C GLY A 264 -8.37 5.38 -2.78
N ALA A 265 -7.92 4.40 -3.56
CA ALA A 265 -8.77 3.73 -4.55
C ALA A 265 -9.89 2.91 -3.89
N LEU A 266 -9.66 2.37 -2.69
CA LEU A 266 -10.67 1.65 -1.92
C LEU A 266 -11.70 2.59 -1.31
N ASP A 267 -11.26 3.73 -0.74
CA ASP A 267 -12.12 4.80 -0.23
C ASP A 267 -13.03 5.32 -1.35
N ASP A 268 -12.48 5.59 -2.55
CA ASP A 268 -13.26 5.98 -3.74
C ASP A 268 -14.36 4.95 -4.07
N ALA A 269 -14.04 3.65 -3.99
CA ALA A 269 -14.98 2.59 -4.33
C ALA A 269 -16.12 2.47 -3.29
N GLU A 270 -15.80 2.62 -2.01
CA GLU A 270 -16.77 2.66 -0.91
C GLU A 270 -17.70 3.88 -1.02
N ASP A 271 -17.17 5.04 -1.41
CA ASP A 271 -17.94 6.26 -1.66
C ASP A 271 -18.91 6.10 -2.84
N ILE A 272 -18.44 5.53 -3.96
CA ILE A 272 -19.28 5.26 -5.13
C ILE A 272 -20.40 4.30 -4.75
N PHE A 273 -20.10 3.22 -4.02
CA PHE A 273 -21.10 2.28 -3.54
C PHE A 273 -22.15 2.98 -2.67
N SER A 274 -21.72 3.76 -1.68
CA SER A 274 -22.62 4.46 -0.74
C SER A 274 -23.57 5.42 -1.46
N ARG A 275 -23.06 6.19 -2.43
CA ARG A 275 -23.88 7.09 -3.26
C ARG A 275 -24.86 6.34 -4.14
N ALA A 276 -24.43 5.24 -4.76
CA ALA A 276 -25.29 4.41 -5.59
C ALA A 276 -26.41 3.78 -4.76
N PHE A 277 -26.09 3.29 -3.56
CA PHE A 277 -27.04 2.73 -2.63
C PHE A 277 -28.09 3.75 -2.21
N GLY A 278 -27.66 4.89 -1.65
CA GLY A 278 -28.57 5.93 -1.16
C GLY A 278 -29.50 6.46 -2.24
N LYS A 279 -29.02 6.57 -3.50
CA LYS A 279 -29.86 6.96 -4.64
C LYS A 279 -30.98 5.94 -4.92
N VAL A 280 -30.65 4.66 -5.00
CA VAL A 280 -31.64 3.60 -5.30
C VAL A 280 -32.57 3.37 -4.11
N ALA A 281 -32.05 3.41 -2.88
CA ALA A 281 -32.84 3.33 -1.66
C ALA A 281 -33.86 4.47 -1.57
N GLY A 282 -33.43 5.72 -1.79
CA GLY A 282 -34.31 6.89 -1.80
C GLY A 282 -35.41 6.80 -2.88
N GLN A 283 -35.07 6.33 -4.08
CA GLN A 283 -36.06 6.08 -5.13
C GLN A 283 -37.09 5.03 -4.71
N ARG A 284 -36.65 3.88 -4.19
CA ARG A 284 -37.55 2.82 -3.70
C ARG A 284 -38.46 3.33 -2.58
N ILE A 285 -37.94 4.10 -1.63
CA ILE A 285 -38.74 4.67 -0.54
C ILE A 285 -39.81 5.61 -1.09
N SER A 286 -39.45 6.51 -2.02
CA SER A 286 -40.42 7.42 -2.65
C SER A 286 -41.53 6.65 -3.37
N ASP A 287 -41.17 5.61 -4.12
CA ASP A 287 -42.13 4.78 -4.85
C ASP A 287 -43.04 4.00 -3.90
N LEU A 288 -42.50 3.45 -2.81
CA LEU A 288 -43.29 2.76 -1.79
C LEU A 288 -44.25 3.70 -1.06
N LYS A 289 -43.81 4.93 -0.73
CA LYS A 289 -44.67 5.95 -0.12
C LYS A 289 -45.83 6.33 -1.05
N LYS A 290 -45.55 6.62 -2.33
CA LYS A 290 -46.59 6.92 -3.34
C LYS A 290 -47.58 5.78 -3.50
N ARG A 291 -47.10 4.54 -3.56
CA ARG A 291 -47.96 3.35 -3.65
C ARG A 291 -48.83 3.17 -2.41
N ALA A 292 -48.27 3.33 -1.22
CA ALA A 292 -49.02 3.29 0.03
C ALA A 292 -50.10 4.39 0.09
N GLU A 293 -49.78 5.62 -0.37
CA GLU A 293 -50.73 6.73 -0.45
C GLU A 293 -51.91 6.41 -1.38
N ASN A 294 -51.66 5.82 -2.55
CA ASN A 294 -52.72 5.45 -3.50
C ASN A 294 -53.74 4.46 -2.88
N VAL A 295 -53.27 3.56 -2.01
CA VAL A 295 -54.09 2.53 -1.36
C VAL A 295 -54.72 3.02 -0.05
N SER A 296 -54.16 4.08 0.55
CA SER A 296 -54.53 4.60 1.87
C SER A 296 -56.03 4.94 2.02
N ARG A 297 -56.69 5.33 0.92
CA ARG A 297 -58.14 5.61 0.87
C ARG A 297 -59.00 4.41 1.27
N TRP A 298 -58.48 3.19 1.08
CA TRP A 298 -59.21 1.94 1.29
C TRP A 298 -58.63 1.09 2.41
N LYS A 299 -57.30 1.17 2.60
CA LYS A 299 -56.58 0.50 3.69
C LYS A 299 -55.36 1.33 4.06
N LYS A 300 -55.30 1.83 5.30
CA LYS A 300 -54.12 2.53 5.81
C LYS A 300 -52.93 1.56 5.86
N VAL A 301 -51.83 1.93 5.21
CA VAL A 301 -50.55 1.22 5.28
C VAL A 301 -49.62 2.03 6.15
N ASP A 302 -49.17 1.45 7.26
CA ASP A 302 -48.18 2.08 8.12
C ASP A 302 -46.77 1.62 7.72
N LEU A 303 -45.98 2.57 7.22
CA LEU A 303 -44.58 2.37 6.85
C LEU A 303 -43.61 2.86 7.94
N GLY A 304 -44.11 3.47 9.03
CA GLY A 304 -43.27 4.11 10.04
C GLY A 304 -42.35 5.18 9.45
N ASP A 305 -41.21 5.41 10.11
CA ASP A 305 -40.14 6.28 9.61
C ASP A 305 -39.15 5.50 8.75
N LEU A 306 -39.66 4.87 7.67
CA LEU A 306 -38.85 4.05 6.76
C LEU A 306 -37.60 4.79 6.25
N GLU A 307 -37.72 6.09 6.03
CA GLU A 307 -36.61 6.92 5.53
C GLU A 307 -35.56 7.15 6.60
N GLY A 308 -35.96 7.55 7.81
CA GLY A 308 -35.04 7.70 8.94
C GLY A 308 -34.35 6.38 9.31
N ASP A 309 -35.10 5.28 9.35
CA ASP A 309 -34.56 3.97 9.73
C ASP A 309 -33.62 3.39 8.66
N THR A 310 -33.95 3.53 7.37
CA THR A 310 -33.04 3.14 6.28
C THR A 310 -31.76 3.98 6.33
N ARG A 311 -31.88 5.29 6.55
CA ARG A 311 -30.72 6.19 6.61
C ARG A 311 -29.84 5.94 7.83
N ARG A 312 -30.40 5.57 8.98
CA ARG A 312 -29.63 5.13 10.15
C ARG A 312 -28.83 3.86 9.84
N LEU A 313 -29.47 2.87 9.20
CA LEU A 313 -28.78 1.64 8.80
C LEU A 313 -27.69 1.89 7.75
N GLU A 314 -27.88 2.85 6.84
CA GLU A 314 -26.84 3.29 5.91
C GLU A 314 -25.64 3.93 6.64
N LEU A 315 -25.89 4.83 7.61
CA LEU A 315 -24.84 5.48 8.40
C LEU A 315 -24.06 4.48 9.27
N ASP A 316 -24.74 3.44 9.77
CA ASP A 316 -24.13 2.34 10.52
C ASP A 316 -23.45 1.29 9.60
N GLU A 317 -23.41 1.52 8.28
CA GLU A 317 -22.88 0.61 7.26
C GLU A 317 -23.57 -0.77 7.20
N ARG A 318 -24.80 -0.87 7.69
CA ARG A 318 -25.63 -2.09 7.73
C ARG A 318 -26.54 -2.20 6.51
N TYR A 319 -25.95 -2.11 5.32
CA TYR A 319 -26.68 -2.07 4.04
C TYR A 319 -27.56 -3.30 3.78
N GLN A 320 -27.14 -4.49 4.21
CA GLN A 320 -27.96 -5.71 4.08
C GLN A 320 -29.29 -5.59 4.82
N GLU A 321 -29.26 -5.05 6.03
CA GLU A 321 -30.45 -4.88 6.86
C GLU A 321 -31.34 -3.76 6.31
N ALA A 322 -30.75 -2.71 5.74
CA ALA A 322 -31.47 -1.68 5.01
C ALA A 322 -32.25 -2.28 3.83
N VAL A 323 -31.64 -3.17 3.06
CA VAL A 323 -32.33 -3.88 1.96
C VAL A 323 -33.49 -4.73 2.49
N VAL A 324 -33.27 -5.50 3.57
CA VAL A 324 -34.32 -6.32 4.20
C VAL A 324 -35.49 -5.46 4.69
N LEU A 325 -35.21 -4.29 5.27
CA LEU A 325 -36.23 -3.34 5.71
C LEU A 325 -37.06 -2.83 4.53
N LEU A 326 -36.40 -2.45 3.42
CA LEU A 326 -37.07 -2.00 2.20
C LEU A 326 -37.93 -3.10 1.57
N ASP A 327 -37.45 -4.34 1.56
CA ASP A 327 -38.20 -5.48 1.02
C ASP A 327 -39.40 -5.84 1.92
N SER A 328 -39.27 -5.72 3.24
CA SER A 328 -40.38 -5.86 4.19
C SER A 328 -41.45 -4.79 3.98
N ALA A 329 -41.05 -3.52 3.83
CA ALA A 329 -41.96 -2.43 3.50
C ALA A 329 -42.66 -2.67 2.15
N ARG A 330 -41.92 -3.13 1.14
CA ARG A 330 -42.48 -3.52 -0.16
C ARG A 330 -43.53 -4.62 -0.02
N SER A 331 -43.30 -5.65 0.79
CA SER A 331 -44.29 -6.70 1.03
C SER A 331 -45.56 -6.13 1.66
N LYS A 332 -45.45 -5.28 2.69
CA LYS A 332 -46.60 -4.65 3.34
C LYS A 332 -47.46 -3.83 2.38
N VAL A 333 -46.82 -3.01 1.52
CA VAL A 333 -47.53 -2.24 0.50
C VAL A 333 -48.22 -3.16 -0.50
N ARG A 334 -47.51 -4.19 -0.97
CA ARG A 334 -48.04 -5.16 -1.94
C ARG A 334 -49.24 -5.94 -1.40
N ASP A 335 -49.21 -6.36 -0.14
CA ASP A 335 -50.31 -7.08 0.49
C ASP A 335 -51.53 -6.16 0.68
N ALA A 336 -51.32 -4.89 1.01
CA ALA A 336 -52.39 -3.92 1.08
C ALA A 336 -53.01 -3.61 -0.30
N GLU A 337 -52.20 -3.48 -1.35
CA GLU A 337 -52.67 -3.31 -2.73
C GLU A 337 -53.55 -4.50 -3.17
N LYS A 338 -53.11 -5.73 -2.91
CA LYS A 338 -53.87 -6.96 -3.20
C LYS A 338 -55.22 -6.98 -2.48
N ASP A 339 -55.22 -6.71 -1.19
CA ASP A 339 -56.45 -6.67 -0.39
C ASP A 339 -57.44 -5.63 -0.89
N VAL A 340 -56.96 -4.43 -1.23
CA VAL A 340 -57.80 -3.34 -1.73
C VAL A 340 -58.37 -3.69 -3.10
N LEU A 341 -57.56 -4.26 -4.00
CA LEU A 341 -58.05 -4.71 -5.29
C LEU A 341 -59.14 -5.78 -5.15
N LEU A 342 -58.96 -6.78 -4.29
CA LEU A 342 -59.96 -7.82 -4.04
C LEU A 342 -61.27 -7.25 -3.50
N ARG A 343 -61.18 -6.29 -2.56
CA ARG A 343 -62.36 -5.56 -2.06
C ARG A 343 -63.05 -4.78 -3.18
N TYR A 344 -62.28 -4.16 -4.07
CA TYR A 344 -62.81 -3.39 -5.18
C TYR A 344 -63.57 -4.28 -6.17
N ILE A 345 -62.97 -5.43 -6.55
CA ILE A 345 -63.64 -6.45 -7.38
C ILE A 345 -64.92 -6.97 -6.71
N ALA A 346 -64.89 -7.19 -5.39
CA ALA A 346 -66.06 -7.64 -4.64
C ALA A 346 -67.18 -6.57 -4.61
N ALA A 347 -66.83 -5.29 -4.48
CA ALA A 347 -67.77 -4.17 -4.47
C ALA A 347 -68.47 -3.95 -5.82
N LEU A 348 -67.85 -4.37 -6.93
CA LEU A 348 -68.50 -4.35 -8.26
C LEU A 348 -69.58 -5.45 -8.42
N GLN A 349 -69.51 -6.54 -7.64
CA GLN A 349 -70.40 -7.71 -7.83
C GLN A 349 -71.90 -7.38 -7.78
N PRO A 350 -72.40 -6.55 -6.84
CA PRO A 350 -73.81 -6.17 -6.81
C PRO A 350 -74.26 -5.40 -8.06
N ARG A 351 -73.44 -4.47 -8.57
CA ARG A 351 -73.78 -3.70 -9.78
C ARG A 351 -73.77 -4.58 -11.04
N LEU A 352 -72.83 -5.51 -11.14
CA LEU A 352 -72.82 -6.52 -12.20
C LEU A 352 -74.09 -7.38 -12.19
N LYS A 353 -74.53 -7.82 -11.00
CA LYS A 353 -75.80 -8.55 -10.85
C LYS A 353 -76.99 -7.71 -11.28
N LEU A 354 -77.04 -6.43 -10.90
CA LEU A 354 -78.11 -5.50 -11.29
C LEU A 354 -78.16 -5.29 -12.81
N ALA A 355 -77.00 -5.07 -13.44
CA ALA A 355 -76.90 -4.94 -14.90
C ALA A 355 -77.38 -6.22 -15.62
N HIS A 356 -77.06 -7.40 -15.08
CA HIS A 356 -77.55 -8.66 -15.61
C HIS A 356 -79.08 -8.81 -15.45
N LEU A 357 -79.64 -8.50 -14.27
CA LEU A 357 -81.09 -8.57 -14.00
C LEU A 357 -81.90 -7.60 -14.87
N THR A 358 -81.30 -6.49 -15.29
CA THR A 358 -81.92 -5.49 -16.18
C THR A 358 -81.68 -5.79 -17.67
N ASN A 359 -81.26 -7.01 -18.01
CA ASN A 359 -80.96 -7.49 -19.36
C ASN A 359 -79.92 -6.63 -20.11
N LYS A 360 -78.98 -6.00 -19.40
CA LYS A 360 -77.83 -5.32 -20.00
C LYS A 360 -76.68 -6.32 -20.18
N ASP A 361 -75.94 -6.20 -21.28
CA ASP A 361 -74.78 -7.05 -21.54
C ASP A 361 -73.60 -6.66 -20.65
N VAL A 362 -73.19 -7.59 -19.77
CA VAL A 362 -72.08 -7.46 -18.82
C VAL A 362 -70.84 -8.26 -19.24
N SER A 363 -70.90 -8.99 -20.36
CA SER A 363 -69.82 -9.86 -20.84
C SER A 363 -68.48 -9.13 -20.99
N PRO A 364 -68.42 -7.89 -21.53
CA PRO A 364 -67.16 -7.15 -21.64
C PRO A 364 -66.56 -6.78 -20.28
N ALA A 365 -67.39 -6.45 -19.28
CA ALA A 365 -66.91 -6.14 -17.94
C ALA A 365 -66.39 -7.39 -17.20
N LEU A 366 -67.04 -8.56 -17.40
CA LEU A 366 -66.58 -9.83 -16.84
C LEU A 366 -65.24 -10.27 -17.43
N GLN A 367 -65.05 -10.13 -18.75
CA GLN A 367 -63.76 -10.38 -19.40
C GLN A 367 -62.65 -9.53 -18.80
N LYS A 368 -62.90 -8.23 -18.59
CA LYS A 368 -61.94 -7.32 -17.96
C LYS A 368 -61.62 -7.68 -16.51
N LEU A 369 -62.59 -8.17 -15.74
CA LEU A 369 -62.35 -8.66 -14.38
C LEU A 369 -61.56 -9.97 -14.35
N ASP A 370 -61.76 -10.86 -15.31
CA ASP A 370 -60.98 -12.08 -15.42
C ASP A 370 -59.53 -11.78 -15.87
N GLU A 371 -59.33 -10.84 -16.80
CA GLU A 371 -58.01 -10.30 -17.11
C GLU A 371 -57.36 -9.61 -15.90
N ALA A 372 -58.13 -8.88 -15.09
CA ALA A 372 -57.63 -8.27 -13.85
C ALA A 372 -57.20 -9.32 -12.82
N ARG A 373 -57.93 -10.44 -12.69
CA ARG A 373 -57.54 -11.57 -11.83
C ARG A 373 -56.30 -12.28 -12.34
N GLN A 374 -56.16 -12.45 -13.65
CA GLN A 374 -54.94 -13.01 -14.25
C GLN A 374 -53.74 -12.07 -14.04
N ALA A 375 -53.93 -10.75 -14.19
CA ALA A 375 -52.91 -9.75 -13.88
C ALA A 375 -52.52 -9.77 -12.40
N LEU A 376 -53.49 -9.95 -11.49
CA LEU A 376 -53.26 -10.13 -10.05
C LEU A 376 -52.46 -11.41 -9.76
N GLN A 377 -52.76 -12.52 -10.44
CA GLN A 377 -52.00 -13.78 -10.35
C GLN A 377 -50.58 -13.64 -10.92
N GLY A 378 -50.42 -12.84 -11.98
CA GLY A 378 -49.14 -12.48 -12.60
C GLY A 378 -48.37 -11.36 -11.88
N ASP A 379 -48.85 -10.89 -10.73
CA ASP A 379 -48.28 -9.81 -9.91
C ASP A 379 -48.20 -8.41 -10.55
N ASP A 380 -48.97 -8.16 -11.61
CA ASP A 380 -49.10 -6.86 -12.25
C ASP A 380 -50.29 -6.09 -11.65
N LEU A 381 -50.09 -5.56 -10.44
CA LEU A 381 -51.13 -4.89 -9.67
C LEU A 381 -51.63 -3.60 -10.33
N ASN A 382 -50.76 -2.84 -10.99
CA ASN A 382 -51.15 -1.60 -11.68
C ASN A 382 -52.12 -1.91 -12.83
N ARG A 383 -51.80 -2.93 -13.64
CA ARG A 383 -52.68 -3.39 -14.70
C ARG A 383 -53.98 -3.96 -14.14
N ALA A 384 -53.91 -4.71 -13.03
CA ALA A 384 -55.10 -5.27 -12.40
C ALA A 384 -56.06 -4.16 -11.89
N PHE A 385 -55.54 -3.08 -11.29
CA PHE A 385 -56.34 -1.92 -10.91
C PHE A 385 -56.97 -1.21 -12.12
N ALA A 386 -56.18 -0.97 -13.18
CA ALA A 386 -56.69 -0.33 -14.40
C ALA A 386 -57.82 -1.14 -15.07
N LEU A 387 -57.64 -2.46 -15.20
CA LEU A 387 -58.65 -3.36 -15.75
C LEU A 387 -59.93 -3.43 -14.89
N THR A 388 -59.78 -3.32 -13.56
CA THR A 388 -60.93 -3.29 -12.65
C THR A 388 -61.70 -1.96 -12.76
N GLU A 389 -61.00 -0.84 -12.93
CA GLU A 389 -61.63 0.46 -13.23
C GLU A 389 -62.33 0.47 -14.60
N GLU A 390 -61.71 -0.10 -15.64
CA GLU A 390 -62.35 -0.26 -16.95
C GLU A 390 -63.63 -1.09 -16.85
N ALA A 391 -63.58 -2.22 -16.12
CA ALA A 391 -64.76 -3.05 -15.87
C ALA A 391 -65.85 -2.26 -15.14
N ARG A 392 -65.48 -1.43 -14.16
CA ARG A 392 -66.43 -0.57 -13.44
C ARG A 392 -67.09 0.42 -14.38
N ASN A 393 -66.30 1.15 -15.16
CA ASN A 393 -66.82 2.16 -16.08
C ASN A 393 -67.80 1.57 -17.09
N ILE A 394 -67.50 0.37 -17.63
CA ILE A 394 -68.43 -0.36 -18.52
C ILE A 394 -69.74 -0.65 -17.79
N VAL A 395 -69.71 -1.15 -16.55
CA VAL A 395 -70.92 -1.47 -15.79
C VAL A 395 -71.73 -0.21 -15.47
N GLU A 396 -71.08 0.86 -15.05
CA GLU A 396 -71.71 2.14 -14.73
C GLU A 396 -72.34 2.78 -15.98
N GLU A 397 -71.65 2.80 -17.11
CA GLU A 397 -72.18 3.31 -18.39
C GLU A 397 -73.43 2.53 -18.84
N ARG A 398 -73.44 1.19 -18.65
CA ARG A 398 -74.59 0.36 -19.00
C ARG A 398 -75.79 0.56 -18.06
N LEU A 399 -75.52 1.01 -16.83
CA LEU A 399 -76.52 1.34 -15.82
C LEU A 399 -76.92 2.83 -15.83
N GLN A 400 -76.27 3.67 -16.64
CA GLN A 400 -76.68 5.07 -16.82
C GLN A 400 -78.12 5.12 -17.34
N GLY A 401 -78.98 5.79 -16.56
CA GLY A 401 -80.42 5.85 -16.77
C GLY A 401 -81.23 4.97 -15.82
N HIS A 402 -80.70 3.82 -15.37
CA HIS A 402 -81.38 3.03 -14.32
C HIS A 402 -81.39 3.78 -12.99
N ASP A 403 -80.25 4.39 -12.63
CA ASP A 403 -80.13 5.19 -11.40
C ASP A 403 -81.07 6.42 -11.42
N GLN A 404 -81.31 7.02 -12.60
CA GLN A 404 -82.28 8.12 -12.77
C GLN A 404 -83.72 7.64 -12.60
N VAL A 405 -84.08 6.52 -13.23
CA VAL A 405 -85.41 5.92 -13.11
C VAL A 405 -85.68 5.47 -11.67
N GLU A 406 -84.68 4.91 -10.97
CA GLU A 406 -84.81 4.49 -9.58
C GLU A 406 -85.00 5.68 -8.63
N LEU A 407 -84.27 6.79 -8.85
CA LEU A 407 -84.45 8.03 -8.12
C LEU A 407 -85.83 8.65 -8.35
N GLU A 408 -86.31 8.65 -9.60
CA GLU A 408 -87.65 9.11 -9.95
C GLU A 408 -88.73 8.22 -9.33
N LEU A 409 -88.52 6.90 -9.28
CA LEU A 409 -89.43 5.96 -8.65
C LEU A 409 -89.49 6.16 -7.13
N GLN A 410 -88.35 6.37 -6.48
CA GLN A 410 -88.29 6.68 -5.04
C GLN A 410 -88.94 8.04 -4.74
N ASN A 411 -88.73 9.05 -5.57
CA ASN A 411 -89.39 10.34 -5.44
C ASN A 411 -90.90 10.22 -5.65
N ALA A 412 -91.35 9.43 -6.63
CA ALA A 412 -92.76 9.14 -6.85
C ALA A 412 -93.38 8.36 -5.68
N GLN A 413 -92.64 7.41 -5.08
CA GLN A 413 -93.08 6.67 -3.89
C GLN A 413 -93.15 7.56 -2.64
N ALA A 414 -92.19 8.46 -2.45
CA ALA A 414 -92.18 9.43 -1.35
C ALA A 414 -93.29 10.49 -1.51
N LEU A 415 -93.59 10.89 -2.74
CA LEU A 415 -94.75 11.74 -3.04
C LEU A 415 -96.06 10.98 -2.77
N ARG A 416 -96.13 9.70 -3.15
CA ARG A 416 -97.29 8.83 -2.87
C ARG A 416 -97.50 8.62 -1.38
N SER A 417 -96.45 8.42 -0.59
CA SER A 417 -96.56 8.31 0.87
C SER A 417 -96.99 9.64 1.49
N ARG A 418 -96.46 10.78 1.04
CA ARG A 418 -96.88 12.12 1.50
C ARG A 418 -98.33 12.45 1.16
N CYS A 419 -98.80 12.07 -0.03
CA CYS A 419 -100.19 12.26 -0.41
C CYS A 419 -101.13 11.35 0.41
N ALA A 420 -100.70 10.11 0.72
CA ALA A 420 -101.42 9.24 1.65
C ALA A 420 -101.48 9.82 3.07
N ASP A 421 -100.40 10.43 3.56
CA ASP A 421 -100.35 11.10 4.87
C ASP A 421 -101.23 12.37 4.92
N LEU A 422 -101.45 13.03 3.79
CA LEU A 422 -102.30 14.22 3.66
C LEU A 422 -103.77 13.89 3.31
N GLY A 423 -104.12 12.60 3.18
CA GLY A 423 -105.48 12.15 2.87
C GLY A 423 -105.96 12.50 1.45
N LEU A 424 -105.05 12.86 0.55
CA LEU A 424 -105.34 13.14 -0.85
C LEU A 424 -105.21 11.83 -1.64
N GLY A 425 -106.25 11.46 -2.41
CA GLY A 425 -106.18 10.32 -3.31
C GLY A 425 -105.11 10.53 -4.37
N CYS A 426 -104.09 9.66 -4.38
CA CYS A 426 -103.08 9.58 -5.44
C CYS A 426 -103.62 8.88 -6.69
#